data_AF-A0A447L0B0-F1
#
_entry.id   AF-A0A447L0B0-F1
#
_cell.length_a   1.000
_cell.length_b   1.000
_cell.length_c   1.000
_cell.angle_alpha   90.00
_cell.angle_beta   90.00
_cell.angle_gamma   90.00
#
_symmetry.space_group_name_H-M   'P 1'
#
loop_
_entity.id
_entity.type
_entity.pdbx_description
1 polymer ?
#
loop_
_entity_poly.entity_id
_entity_poly.type
_entity_poly.pdbx_seq_one_letter_code
_entity_poly.pdbx_strand_id
1 'polypeptide(L)'
;MGVVVFDIAAFRELYPEFATGCGTAPSDKLLEALFNQASTLYLDNTDASAVQDLKEREQLLFLLVAHLCYLRGFGAGASGGQSSGLVGRITSASEGSVSVSVDAAGSNDASWWYLQTPYGAAYWQATAPYRTMQYHPGSSPSRYPGHYYRRGR
;
A
#
# COMPACT_ATOMS: atom_id res chain seq x y z
N MET A 1 7.27 -14.07 13.43
CA MET A 1 7.21 -12.79 14.16
C MET A 1 8.34 -11.92 13.67
N GLY A 2 8.01 -10.74 13.17
CA GLY A 2 8.96 -9.82 12.58
C GLY A 2 8.29 -8.49 12.24
N VAL A 3 9.04 -7.43 12.46
CA VAL A 3 8.71 -6.06 12.06
C VAL A 3 9.63 -5.73 10.90
N VAL A 4 9.07 -5.17 9.82
CA VAL A 4 9.88 -4.68 8.70
C VAL A 4 10.61 -3.42 9.16
N VAL A 5 11.94 -3.43 9.04
CA VAL A 5 12.78 -2.25 9.25
C VAL A 5 12.95 -1.55 7.91
N PHE A 6 12.76 -0.24 7.88
CA PHE A 6 12.87 0.53 6.64
C PHE A 6 14.33 0.72 6.24
N ASP A 7 14.74 0.08 5.14
CA ASP A 7 16.05 0.29 4.52
C ASP A 7 15.96 1.33 3.40
N ILE A 8 16.48 2.52 3.69
CA ILE A 8 16.48 3.66 2.76
C ILE A 8 17.37 3.38 1.53
N ALA A 9 18.46 2.64 1.70
CA ALA A 9 19.37 2.33 0.61
C ALA A 9 18.69 1.36 -0.37
N ALA A 10 18.11 0.28 0.15
CA ALA A 10 17.34 -0.67 -0.66
C ALA A 10 16.15 0.00 -1.38
N PHE A 11 15.44 0.91 -0.70
CA PHE A 11 14.37 1.69 -1.32
C PHE A 11 14.88 2.53 -2.50
N ARG A 12 16.00 3.23 -2.34
CA ARG A 12 16.58 4.06 -3.41
C ARG A 12 17.14 3.24 -4.58
N GLU A 13 17.61 2.02 -4.33
CA GLU A 13 18.02 1.09 -5.38
C GLU A 13 16.83 0.59 -6.21
N LEU A 14 15.71 0.28 -5.54
CA LEU A 14 14.49 -0.18 -6.20
C LEU A 14 13.77 0.94 -6.97
N TYR A 15 13.83 2.16 -6.45
CA TYR A 15 13.17 3.34 -7.04
C TYR A 15 14.21 4.44 -7.31
N PRO A 16 14.97 4.33 -8.42
CA PRO A 16 16.04 5.28 -8.73
C PRO A 16 15.52 6.71 -8.97
N GLU A 17 14.24 6.88 -9.24
CA GLU A 17 13.59 8.19 -9.32
C GLU A 17 13.51 8.94 -7.98
N PHE A 18 13.65 8.27 -6.85
CA PHE A 18 13.77 8.91 -5.52
C PHE A 18 15.21 8.88 -4.98
N ALA A 19 16.17 8.43 -5.80
CA ALA A 19 17.57 8.38 -5.42
C ALA A 19 18.18 9.78 -5.29
N THR A 20 19.19 9.88 -4.44
CA THR A 20 19.95 11.10 -4.21
C THR A 20 20.55 11.59 -5.53
N GLY A 21 20.18 12.78 -5.98
CA GLY A 21 20.64 13.35 -7.26
C GLY A 21 19.60 13.35 -8.39
N CYS A 22 18.47 12.67 -8.22
CA CYS A 22 17.26 13.01 -8.97
C CYS A 22 16.78 14.39 -8.50
N GLY A 23 16.51 15.32 -9.41
CA GLY A 23 16.33 16.76 -9.12
C GLY A 23 15.50 17.13 -7.89
N THR A 24 14.45 16.35 -7.57
CA THR A 24 13.65 16.45 -6.32
C THR A 24 13.71 15.16 -5.52
N ALA A 25 14.86 14.88 -4.91
CA ALA A 25 15.03 13.75 -4.00
C ALA A 25 14.47 14.06 -2.59
N PRO A 26 13.65 13.17 -1.99
CA PRO A 26 13.19 13.32 -0.62
C PRO A 26 14.34 13.09 0.37
N SER A 27 14.32 13.83 1.48
CA SER A 27 15.30 13.66 2.56
C SER A 27 15.09 12.36 3.32
N ASP A 28 16.16 11.80 3.90
CA ASP A 28 16.10 10.53 4.65
C ASP A 28 15.08 10.61 5.80
N LYS A 29 15.05 11.73 6.53
CA LYS A 29 14.08 11.98 7.60
C LYS A 29 12.64 12.00 7.10
N LEU A 30 12.42 12.55 5.89
CA LEU A 30 11.09 12.54 5.29
C LEU A 30 10.68 11.12 4.93
N LEU A 31 11.56 10.34 4.32
CA LEU A 31 11.29 8.94 3.98
C LEU A 31 10.95 8.10 5.22
N GLU A 32 11.69 8.26 6.31
CA GLU A 32 11.37 7.61 7.60
C GLU A 32 10.00 8.04 8.14
N ALA A 33 9.68 9.34 8.08
CA ALA A 33 8.38 9.83 8.51
C ALA A 33 7.23 9.27 7.65
N LEU A 34 7.44 9.15 6.34
CA LEU A 34 6.47 8.57 5.41
C LEU A 34 6.31 7.06 5.62
N PHE A 35 7.39 6.35 5.93
CA PHE A 35 7.32 4.94 6.31
C PHE A 35 6.53 4.74 7.61
N ASN A 36 6.79 5.56 8.63
CA ASN A 36 6.02 5.52 9.87
C ASN A 36 4.54 5.81 9.61
N GLN A 37 4.22 6.80 8.77
CA GLN A 37 2.85 7.08 8.33
C GLN A 37 2.22 5.89 7.59
N ALA A 38 2.95 5.26 6.66
CA ALA A 38 2.50 4.10 5.91
C ALA A 38 2.16 2.91 6.84
N SER A 39 3.08 2.63 7.77
CA SER A 39 3.00 1.48 8.68
C SER A 39 1.93 1.60 9.77
N THR A 40 1.43 2.82 10.03
CA THR A 40 0.45 3.08 11.09
C THR A 40 -0.95 3.33 10.56
N LEU A 41 -1.09 3.94 9.38
CA LEU A 41 -2.39 4.33 8.84
C LEU A 41 -2.93 3.38 7.78
N TYR A 42 -2.06 2.64 7.07
CA TYR A 42 -2.47 1.90 5.88
C TYR A 42 -2.16 0.40 5.98
N LEU A 43 -0.98 0.04 6.50
CA LEU A 43 -0.59 -1.35 6.65
C LEU A 43 0.10 -1.58 7.99
N ASP A 44 -0.55 -2.32 8.89
CA ASP A 44 0.04 -2.66 10.18
C ASP A 44 1.36 -3.42 9.99
N ASN A 45 2.42 -2.89 10.59
CA ASN A 45 3.75 -3.51 10.58
C ASN A 45 4.02 -4.36 11.84
N THR A 46 3.00 -4.66 12.63
CA THR A 46 3.11 -5.51 13.82
C THR A 46 2.96 -7.00 13.47
N ASP A 47 3.21 -7.88 14.45
CA ASP A 47 3.01 -9.32 14.28
C ASP A 47 1.56 -9.72 14.03
N ALA A 48 0.61 -8.83 14.34
CA ALA A 48 -0.81 -9.04 14.10
C ALA A 48 -1.27 -8.66 12.68
N SER A 49 -0.35 -8.22 11.81
CA SER A 49 -0.68 -7.84 10.44
C SER A 49 -1.31 -9.00 9.65
N ALA A 50 -2.25 -8.67 8.76
CA ALA A 50 -2.82 -9.64 7.83
C ALA A 50 -1.77 -10.21 6.85
N VAL A 51 -0.72 -9.44 6.56
CA VAL A 51 0.40 -9.87 5.71
C VAL A 51 1.47 -10.50 6.60
N GLN A 52 1.49 -11.84 6.63
CA GLN A 52 2.39 -12.61 7.49
C GLN A 52 3.81 -12.78 6.90
N ASP A 53 3.95 -12.72 5.57
CA ASP A 53 5.27 -12.73 4.93
C ASP A 53 5.94 -11.35 5.05
N LEU A 54 7.13 -11.33 5.66
CA LEU A 54 7.90 -10.10 5.86
C LEU A 54 8.37 -9.50 4.54
N LYS A 55 8.73 -10.32 3.55
CA LYS A 55 9.20 -9.83 2.25
C LYS A 55 8.08 -9.17 1.47
N GLU A 56 6.90 -9.78 1.51
CA GLU A 56 5.70 -9.19 0.90
C GLU A 56 5.33 -7.88 1.58
N ARG A 57 5.32 -7.86 2.92
CA ARG A 57 5.02 -6.66 3.68
C ARG A 57 6.00 -5.52 3.39
N GLU A 58 7.29 -5.82 3.27
CA GLU A 58 8.32 -4.86 2.91
C GLU A 58 8.05 -4.24 1.54
N GLN A 59 7.77 -5.05 0.52
CA GLN A 59 7.45 -4.56 -0.82
C GLN A 59 6.18 -3.68 -0.83
N LEU A 60 5.15 -4.07 -0.09
CA LEU A 60 3.91 -3.31 0.04
C LEU A 60 4.15 -1.96 0.74
N LEU A 61 4.95 -1.92 1.81
CA LEU A 61 5.32 -0.67 2.49
C LEU A 61 6.15 0.22 1.58
N PHE A 62 7.07 -0.34 0.80
CA PHE A 62 7.86 0.44 -0.15
C PHE A 62 7.00 1.07 -1.24
N LEU A 63 6.01 0.35 -1.77
CA LEU A 63 5.03 0.90 -2.72
C LEU A 63 4.22 2.06 -2.11
N LEU A 64 3.82 1.94 -0.83
CA LEU A 64 3.11 3.02 -0.13
C LEU A 64 4.00 4.26 0.09
N VAL A 65 5.25 4.07 0.48
CA VAL A 65 6.21 5.18 0.65
C VAL A 65 6.44 5.88 -0.69
N ALA A 66 6.63 5.12 -1.77
CA ALA A 66 6.75 5.67 -3.12
C ALA A 66 5.51 6.46 -3.55
N HIS A 67 4.30 5.91 -3.30
CA HIS A 67 3.04 6.60 -3.55
C HIS A 67 2.95 7.94 -2.82
N LEU A 68 3.28 7.95 -1.52
CA LEU A 68 3.26 9.15 -0.68
C LEU A 68 4.31 10.19 -1.08
N CYS A 69 5.48 9.75 -1.56
CA CYS A 69 6.51 10.63 -2.11
C CYS A 69 6.02 11.29 -3.40
N TYR A 70 5.44 10.49 -4.30
CA TYR A 70 4.96 10.96 -5.60
C TYR A 70 3.81 11.97 -5.46
N LEU A 71 2.84 11.70 -4.57
CA LEU A 71 1.75 12.65 -4.26
C LEU A 71 2.26 14.00 -3.72
N ARG A 72 3.42 14.01 -3.06
CA ARG A 72 4.07 15.22 -2.54
C ARG A 72 4.96 15.93 -3.56
N GLY A 73 5.05 15.40 -4.78
CA GLY A 73 5.82 16.00 -5.88
C GLY A 73 7.31 15.64 -5.88
N PHE A 74 7.70 14.55 -5.21
CA PHE A 74 9.04 13.98 -5.34
C PHE A 74 9.07 12.98 -6.51
N GLY A 75 10.25 12.79 -7.14
CA GLY A 75 10.43 11.84 -8.23
C GLY A 75 10.61 12.47 -9.62
N ALA A 76 11.30 11.75 -10.51
CA ALA A 76 11.50 12.18 -11.90
C ALA A 76 10.14 12.23 -12.64
N GLY A 77 9.73 13.43 -13.07
CA GLY A 77 8.43 13.66 -13.72
C GLY A 77 7.39 14.37 -12.85
N ALA A 78 7.68 14.62 -11.57
CA ALA A 78 6.92 15.54 -10.75
C ALA A 78 7.30 16.99 -11.10
N SER A 79 6.83 17.48 -12.26
CA SER A 79 6.86 18.93 -12.54
C SER A 79 6.05 19.62 -11.46
N GLY A 80 6.67 20.55 -10.73
CA GLY A 80 6.12 21.19 -9.53
C GLY A 80 4.64 21.59 -9.67
N GLY A 81 3.84 21.08 -8.74
CA GLY A 81 2.41 21.35 -8.67
C GLY A 81 1.58 20.31 -9.44
N GLN A 82 1.02 19.36 -8.70
CA GLN A 82 0.14 18.27 -9.17
C GLN A 82 0.87 17.19 -9.98
N SER A 83 1.06 16.04 -9.32
CA SER A 83 1.58 14.83 -9.94
C SER A 83 0.70 14.44 -11.12
N SER A 84 1.11 14.78 -12.34
CA SER A 84 0.46 14.39 -13.60
C SER A 84 1.18 13.18 -14.20
N GLY A 85 1.51 12.20 -13.35
CA GLY A 85 1.75 10.85 -13.80
C GLY A 85 0.40 10.27 -14.16
N LEU A 86 0.05 10.30 -15.43
CA LEU A 86 -1.27 9.91 -15.89
C LEU A 86 -1.48 8.40 -15.67
N VAL A 87 -2.40 8.01 -14.78
CA VAL A 87 -2.69 6.60 -14.45
C VAL A 87 -4.09 6.23 -14.91
N GLY A 88 -4.18 5.22 -15.79
CA GLY A 88 -5.43 4.64 -16.30
C GLY A 88 -5.35 4.32 -17.79
N ARG A 89 -6.46 3.81 -18.38
CA ARG A 89 -6.49 3.50 -19.81
C ARG A 89 -6.64 4.79 -20.61
N ILE A 90 -5.73 5.00 -21.56
CA ILE A 90 -5.82 6.09 -22.54
C ILE A 90 -6.90 5.69 -23.55
N THR A 91 -8.04 6.38 -23.54
CA THR A 91 -9.19 6.06 -24.40
C THR A 91 -9.19 6.85 -25.71
N SER A 92 -8.40 7.93 -25.80
CA SER A 92 -8.17 8.69 -27.04
C SER A 92 -6.88 9.52 -26.97
N ALA A 93 -6.25 9.77 -28.12
CA ALA A 93 -5.13 10.69 -28.28
C ALA A 93 -5.34 11.50 -29.56
N SER A 94 -5.40 12.84 -29.47
CA SER A 94 -5.58 13.74 -30.62
C SER A 94 -4.36 14.67 -30.77
N GLU A 95 -3.76 14.71 -31.97
CA GLU A 95 -2.66 15.62 -32.31
C GLU A 95 -3.20 17.01 -32.72
N GLY A 96 -2.87 18.05 -31.94
CA GLY A 96 -3.18 19.46 -32.28
C GLY A 96 -3.36 20.38 -31.07
N SER A 97 -3.66 19.81 -29.90
CA SER A 97 -3.52 20.38 -28.56
C SER A 97 -3.87 19.21 -27.67
N VAL A 98 -2.85 18.54 -27.12
CA VAL A 98 -3.00 17.17 -26.61
C VAL A 98 -3.86 17.19 -25.35
N SER A 99 -5.15 16.93 -25.50
CA SER A 99 -6.05 16.59 -24.41
C SER A 99 -6.00 15.07 -24.23
N VAL A 100 -5.38 14.62 -23.14
CA VAL A 100 -5.45 13.21 -22.75
C VAL A 100 -6.56 13.05 -21.72
N SER A 101 -7.63 12.36 -22.12
CA SER A 101 -8.66 11.91 -21.19
C SER A 101 -8.33 10.49 -20.75
N VAL A 102 -8.22 10.29 -19.44
CA VAL A 102 -7.97 8.97 -18.85
C VAL A 102 -9.16 8.59 -18.01
N ASP A 103 -9.73 7.44 -18.36
CA ASP A 103 -10.88 6.89 -17.69
C ASP A 103 -10.44 5.80 -16.71
N ALA A 104 -10.78 6.00 -15.44
CA ALA A 104 -10.64 5.02 -14.36
C ALA A 104 -11.91 4.18 -14.19
N ALA A 105 -12.57 3.80 -15.29
CA ALA A 105 -13.79 3.00 -15.28
C ALA A 105 -13.65 1.75 -14.39
N GLY A 106 -14.40 1.73 -13.28
CA GLY A 106 -14.38 0.65 -12.29
C GLY A 106 -13.79 1.03 -10.92
N SER A 107 -13.29 2.25 -10.73
CA SER A 107 -12.85 2.72 -9.41
C SER A 107 -14.04 3.03 -8.51
N ASN A 108 -14.08 2.45 -7.31
CA ASN A 108 -14.93 2.92 -6.22
C ASN A 108 -14.23 4.04 -5.43
N ASP A 109 -14.96 4.78 -4.60
CA ASP A 109 -14.42 5.88 -3.77
C ASP A 109 -13.18 5.46 -2.95
N ALA A 110 -13.13 4.19 -2.52
CA ALA A 110 -12.00 3.64 -1.76
C ALA A 110 -10.74 3.41 -2.59
N SER A 111 -10.86 3.11 -3.89
CA SER A 111 -9.74 2.84 -4.79
C SER A 111 -9.18 4.09 -5.46
N TRP A 112 -9.98 5.15 -5.59
CA TRP A 112 -9.62 6.36 -6.34
C TRP A 112 -8.29 6.98 -5.88
N TRP A 113 -8.06 7.07 -4.56
CA TRP A 113 -6.84 7.68 -4.02
C TRP A 113 -5.57 6.91 -4.44
N TYR A 114 -5.61 5.58 -4.39
CA TYR A 114 -4.50 4.73 -4.79
C TYR A 114 -4.20 4.82 -6.29
N LEU A 115 -5.23 4.99 -7.11
CA LEU A 115 -5.11 5.09 -8.56
C LEU A 115 -4.49 6.42 -9.03
N GLN A 116 -4.17 7.37 -8.15
CA GLN A 116 -3.51 8.63 -8.53
C GLN A 116 -2.06 8.46 -8.96
N THR A 117 -1.42 7.33 -8.65
CA THR A 117 0.00 7.08 -8.96
C THR A 117 0.22 5.62 -9.37
N PRO A 118 1.24 5.31 -10.18
CA PRO A 118 1.51 3.92 -10.57
C PRO A 118 1.81 3.02 -9.36
N TYR A 119 2.52 3.53 -8.34
CA TYR A 119 2.83 2.78 -7.12
C TYR A 119 1.59 2.47 -6.29
N GLY A 120 0.70 3.45 -6.14
CA GLY A 120 -0.57 3.27 -5.45
C GLY A 120 -1.47 2.26 -6.17
N ALA A 121 -1.54 2.32 -7.51
CA ALA A 121 -2.28 1.35 -8.30
C ALA A 121 -1.72 -0.07 -8.16
N ALA A 122 -0.39 -0.22 -8.16
CA ALA A 122 0.26 -1.51 -7.91
C ALA A 122 -0.01 -2.03 -6.50
N TYR A 123 0.09 -1.17 -5.47
CA TYR A 123 -0.26 -1.51 -4.09
C TYR A 123 -1.71 -1.95 -3.97
N TRP A 124 -2.63 -1.23 -4.62
CA TRP A 124 -4.04 -1.58 -4.64
C TRP A 124 -4.24 -2.95 -5.29
N GLN A 125 -3.61 -3.23 -6.42
CA GLN A 125 -3.74 -4.55 -7.04
C GLN A 125 -3.13 -5.67 -6.18
N ALA A 126 -1.95 -5.44 -5.60
CA ALA A 126 -1.25 -6.41 -4.77
C ALA A 126 -2.02 -6.77 -3.49
N THR A 127 -2.75 -5.81 -2.91
CA THR A 127 -3.55 -6.04 -1.69
C THR A 127 -4.96 -6.57 -1.94
N ALA A 128 -5.33 -6.86 -3.20
CA ALA A 128 -6.62 -7.46 -3.56
C ALA A 128 -7.01 -8.71 -2.73
N PRO A 129 -6.13 -9.71 -2.49
CA PRO A 129 -6.49 -10.89 -1.69
C PRO A 129 -6.79 -10.58 -0.21
N TYR A 130 -6.25 -9.49 0.33
CA TYR A 130 -6.46 -9.10 1.72
C TYR A 130 -7.74 -8.29 1.94
N ARG A 131 -8.37 -7.79 0.87
CA ARG A 131 -9.60 -6.97 0.93
C ARG A 131 -10.89 -7.77 0.75
N THR A 132 -10.80 -9.09 0.69
CA THR A 132 -11.98 -9.97 0.62
C THR A 132 -12.44 -10.40 2.01
N MET A 133 -13.72 -10.73 2.15
CA MET A 133 -14.28 -11.33 3.37
C MET A 133 -13.46 -12.54 3.83
N GLN A 134 -13.00 -12.53 5.07
CA GLN A 134 -12.42 -13.70 5.74
C GLN A 134 -13.45 -14.29 6.71
N TYR A 135 -13.80 -15.57 6.49
CA TYR A 135 -14.70 -16.28 7.39
C TYR A 135 -13.92 -16.85 8.57
N HIS A 136 -14.17 -16.32 9.77
CA HIS A 136 -13.69 -16.92 11.00
C HIS A 136 -14.80 -17.78 11.61
N PRO A 137 -14.66 -19.13 11.60
CA PRO A 137 -15.64 -19.99 12.25
C PRO A 137 -15.66 -19.68 13.75
N GLY A 138 -16.83 -19.33 14.26
CA GLY A 138 -17.01 -19.13 15.70
C GLY A 138 -16.71 -20.42 16.45
N SER A 139 -15.91 -20.34 17.50
CA SER A 139 -15.78 -21.45 18.45
C SER A 139 -17.10 -21.59 19.21
N SER A 140 -17.98 -22.48 18.77
CA SER A 140 -19.13 -22.87 19.58
C SER A 140 -18.60 -23.60 20.82
N PRO A 141 -18.92 -23.16 22.06
CA PRO A 141 -18.65 -23.93 23.25
C PRO A 141 -19.62 -25.11 23.32
N SER A 142 -19.51 -26.04 22.36
CA SER A 142 -20.16 -27.34 22.42
C SER A 142 -19.08 -28.41 22.59
N ARG A 143 -18.45 -28.37 23.76
CA ARG A 143 -18.04 -29.58 24.45
C ARG A 143 -18.67 -29.47 25.83
N TYR A 144 -19.93 -29.89 25.94
CA TYR A 144 -20.44 -30.43 27.18
C TYR A 144 -19.82 -31.83 27.32
N PRO A 145 -18.83 -32.08 28.20
CA PRO A 145 -18.54 -33.45 28.61
C PRO A 145 -19.61 -33.77 29.65
N GLY A 146 -20.59 -34.57 29.25
CA GLY A 146 -21.63 -35.03 30.14
C GLY A 146 -21.04 -35.72 31.37
N HIS A 147 -21.28 -35.15 32.55
CA HIS A 147 -21.19 -35.86 33.82
C HIS A 147 -22.34 -35.42 34.74
N TYR A 148 -23.54 -35.81 34.35
CA TYR A 148 -24.55 -36.20 35.32
C TYR A 148 -24.02 -37.45 36.04
N TYR A 149 -24.15 -37.48 37.37
CA TYR A 149 -23.78 -38.54 38.33
C TYR A 149 -22.34 -38.57 38.89
N ARG A 150 -22.17 -38.07 40.13
CA ARG A 150 -21.56 -38.86 41.21
C ARG A 150 -22.15 -38.51 42.59
N ARG A 151 -22.63 -39.55 43.28
CA ARG A 151 -23.23 -39.60 44.62
C ARG A 151 -22.33 -39.04 45.74
N GLY A 152 -22.98 -38.36 46.69
CA GLY A 152 -22.91 -38.59 48.15
C GLY A 152 -21.56 -38.51 48.87
N ARG A 153 -21.47 -37.58 49.83
CA ARG A 153 -21.54 -37.89 51.26
C ARG A 153 -22.15 -36.71 52.01
#